data_AF-A0A4R1API9-F1
#
_entry.id   AF-A0A4R1API9-F1
#
_cell.length_a   1.000
_cell.length_b   1.000
_cell.length_c   1.000
_cell.angle_alpha   90.00
_cell.angle_beta   90.00
_cell.angle_gamma   90.00
#
_symmetry.space_group_name_H-M   'P 1'
#
loop_
_entity.id
_entity.type
_entity.pdbx_description
1 polymer ?
#
loop_
_entity_poly.entity_id
_entity_poly.type
_entity_poly.pdbx_seq_one_letter_code
_entity_poly.pdbx_strand_id
1 'polypeptide(L)'
;MFKIRTLGEMEIMQPSGEFFKRSRKLSGLSQEEMAEKMFMPRSTISKIENDKMELKVSDAARWCQATNVPEFLAALLCGVDVNTVIHTLTTLMGGFITYINF
;
A
#
# COMPACT_ATOMS: atom_id res chain seq x y z
N MET A 1 0.58 18.21 4.66
CA MET A 1 -0.14 18.78 5.83
C MET A 1 -1.33 17.88 6.09
N PHE A 2 -1.26 17.03 7.11
CA PHE A 2 -2.24 15.98 7.38
C PHE A 2 -3.45 16.57 8.11
N LYS A 3 -4.65 16.29 7.62
CA LYS A 3 -5.91 16.73 8.23
C LYS A 3 -6.45 15.57 9.08
N ILE A 4 -6.20 15.64 10.38
CA ILE A 4 -6.62 14.63 11.35
C ILE A 4 -8.10 14.86 11.67
N ARG A 5 -8.97 13.87 11.42
CA ARG A 5 -10.37 13.87 11.86
C ARG A 5 -10.55 12.73 12.86
N THR A 6 -10.77 13.07 14.12
CA THR A 6 -10.86 12.13 15.24
C THR A 6 -12.27 11.54 15.36
N LEU A 7 -12.43 10.25 15.05
CA LEU A 7 -13.52 9.39 15.54
C LEU A 7 -13.01 7.94 15.58
N GLY A 8 -12.83 7.38 16.78
CA GLY A 8 -12.79 5.92 17.06
C GLY A 8 -11.71 5.08 16.35
N GLU A 9 -10.53 4.99 16.96
CA GLU A 9 -9.56 3.86 16.97
C GLU A 9 -9.47 2.87 15.78
N MET A 10 -9.43 3.37 14.54
CA MET A 10 -8.79 2.65 13.44
C MET A 10 -8.35 3.64 12.37
N GLU A 11 -7.11 4.15 12.48
CA GLU A 11 -6.51 5.06 11.50
C GLU A 11 -6.15 4.27 10.23
N ILE A 12 -7.13 4.02 9.36
CA ILE A 12 -6.87 3.45 8.04
C ILE A 12 -6.21 4.55 7.19
N MET A 13 -4.91 4.44 6.98
CA MET A 13 -4.12 5.37 6.17
C MET A 13 -4.61 5.38 4.70
N GLN A 14 -5.51 6.30 4.34
CA GLN A 14 -5.95 6.40 2.94
C GLN A 14 -4.77 6.81 2.03
N PRO A 15 -4.46 6.04 0.97
CA PRO A 15 -3.33 6.37 0.10
C PRO A 15 -3.67 7.57 -0.78
N SER A 16 -2.72 8.49 -0.96
CA SER A 16 -2.93 9.67 -1.83
C SER A 16 -2.85 9.34 -3.32
N GLY A 17 -3.39 10.20 -4.17
CA GLY A 17 -3.26 10.11 -5.62
C GLY A 17 -1.81 10.05 -6.11
N GLU A 18 -0.90 10.80 -5.47
CA GLU A 18 0.53 10.75 -5.75
C GLU A 18 1.15 9.38 -5.45
N PHE A 19 0.70 8.69 -4.39
CA PHE A 19 1.13 7.32 -4.10
C PHE A 19 0.71 6.35 -5.21
N PHE A 20 -0.57 6.41 -5.63
CA PHE A 20 -1.09 5.56 -6.70
C PHE A 20 -0.35 5.80 -8.02
N LYS A 21 -0.05 7.06 -8.33
CA LYS A 21 0.74 7.45 -9.50
C LYS A 21 2.17 6.91 -9.46
N ARG A 22 2.83 7.00 -8.31
CA ARG A 22 4.20 6.49 -8.12
C ARG A 22 4.24 4.97 -8.21
N SER A 23 3.36 4.27 -7.50
CA SER A 23 3.31 2.80 -7.52
C SER A 23 3.08 2.26 -8.93
N ARG A 24 2.15 2.85 -9.70
CA ARG A 24 1.93 2.48 -11.11
C ARG A 24 3.16 2.72 -11.99
N LYS A 25 3.83 3.87 -11.83
CA LYS A 25 5.03 4.18 -12.63
C LYS A 25 6.20 3.25 -12.29
N LEU A 26 6.38 2.92 -11.00
CA LEU A 26 7.42 2.00 -10.55
C LEU A 26 7.18 0.58 -11.07
N SER A 27 5.92 0.18 -11.23
CA SER A 27 5.55 -1.10 -11.87
C SER A 27 5.60 -1.05 -13.40
N GLY A 28 6.04 0.06 -14.02
CA GLY A 28 6.19 0.20 -15.47
C GLY A 28 4.88 0.32 -16.25
N LEU A 29 3.75 0.56 -15.60
CA LEU A 29 2.44 0.59 -16.25
C LEU A 29 2.06 1.99 -16.72
N SER A 30 1.47 2.11 -17.91
CA SER A 30 0.73 3.29 -18.36
C SER A 30 -0.64 3.41 -17.67
N GLN A 31 -1.31 4.56 -17.80
CA GLN A 31 -2.66 4.73 -17.23
C GLN A 31 -3.69 3.84 -17.93
N GLU A 32 -3.53 3.60 -19.24
CA GLU A 32 -4.33 2.67 -20.03
C GLU A 32 -4.19 1.22 -19.54
N GLU A 33 -2.97 0.72 -19.39
CA GLU A 33 -2.73 -0.65 -18.87
C GLU A 33 -3.23 -0.82 -17.44
N MET A 34 -3.11 0.24 -16.62
CA MET A 34 -3.65 0.21 -15.27
C MET A 34 -5.18 0.20 -15.27
N ALA A 35 -5.81 0.93 -16.18
CA ALA A 35 -7.26 0.91 -16.37
C ALA A 35 -7.76 -0.49 -16.72
N GLU A 36 -7.07 -1.21 -17.60
CA GLU A 36 -7.39 -2.60 -17.94
C GLU A 36 -7.31 -3.51 -16.71
N LYS A 37 -6.22 -3.44 -15.93
CA LYS A 37 -6.05 -4.23 -14.69
C LYS A 37 -7.10 -3.91 -13.62
N MET A 38 -7.51 -2.65 -13.54
CA MET A 38 -8.47 -2.17 -12.56
C MET A 38 -9.93 -2.34 -13.02
N PHE A 39 -10.18 -2.70 -14.27
CA PHE A 39 -11.51 -2.71 -14.89
C PHE A 39 -12.21 -1.34 -14.78
N MET A 40 -11.44 -0.27 -14.96
CA MET A 40 -11.91 1.12 -14.84
C MET A 40 -11.53 1.93 -16.08
N PRO A 41 -12.29 2.97 -16.45
CA PRO A 41 -11.86 3.90 -17.50
C PRO A 41 -10.51 4.55 -17.16
N ARG A 42 -9.66 4.78 -18.17
CA ARG A 42 -8.39 5.52 -17.98
C ARG A 42 -8.57 6.92 -17.38
N SER A 43 -9.70 7.58 -17.68
CA SER A 43 -10.05 8.86 -17.04
C SER A 43 -10.28 8.74 -15.54
N THR A 44 -10.77 7.59 -15.06
CA THR A 44 -10.89 7.28 -13.63
C THR A 44 -9.52 7.13 -12.99
N ILE A 45 -8.59 6.40 -13.62
CA ILE A 45 -7.19 6.30 -13.17
C ILE A 45 -6.58 7.70 -13.02
N SER A 46 -6.75 8.57 -14.01
CA SER A 46 -6.27 9.95 -13.95
C SER A 46 -6.89 10.74 -12.79
N LYS A 47 -8.21 10.60 -12.54
CA LYS A 47 -8.87 11.28 -11.42
C LYS A 47 -8.34 10.80 -10.07
N ILE A 48 -8.11 9.50 -9.91
CA ILE A 48 -7.54 8.92 -8.69
C ILE A 48 -6.13 9.49 -8.45
N GLU A 49 -5.28 9.47 -9.47
CA GLU A 49 -3.89 9.95 -9.37
C GLU A 49 -3.74 11.46 -9.10
N ASN A 50 -4.80 12.23 -9.32
CA ASN A 50 -4.81 13.68 -9.11
C ASN A 50 -5.74 14.09 -7.95
N ASP A 51 -6.08 13.15 -7.06
CA ASP A 51 -6.94 13.38 -5.88
C ASP A 51 -8.32 13.99 -6.24
N LYS A 52 -8.82 13.68 -7.44
CA LYS A 52 -10.17 14.08 -7.91
C LYS A 52 -11.21 12.98 -7.71
N MET A 53 -10.79 11.79 -7.31
CA MET A 53 -11.65 10.67 -6.99
C MET A 53 -10.96 9.78 -5.94
N GLU A 54 -11.67 9.46 -4.87
CA GLU A 54 -11.19 8.51 -3.87
C GLU A 54 -11.33 7.08 -4.38
N LEU A 55 -10.36 6.23 -4.02
CA LEU A 55 -10.37 4.82 -4.33
C LEU A 55 -10.94 4.05 -3.12
N LYS A 56 -11.93 3.18 -3.35
CA LYS A 56 -12.45 2.32 -2.28
C LYS A 56 -11.36 1.36 -1.81
N VAL A 57 -11.40 0.95 -0.54
CA VAL A 57 -10.40 0.04 0.06
C VAL A 57 -10.25 -1.26 -0.76
N SER A 58 -11.35 -1.83 -1.26
CA SER A 58 -11.32 -3.02 -2.12
C SER A 58 -10.55 -2.81 -3.43
N ASP A 59 -10.69 -1.63 -4.02
CA ASP A 59 -10.02 -1.28 -5.27
C ASP A 59 -8.56 -0.88 -5.01
N ALA A 60 -8.26 -0.28 -3.85
CA ALA A 60 -6.89 -0.03 -3.41
C ALA A 60 -6.10 -1.33 -3.20
N ALA A 61 -6.73 -2.37 -2.66
CA ALA A 61 -6.12 -3.70 -2.56
C ALA A 61 -5.79 -4.27 -3.95
N ARG A 62 -6.72 -4.15 -4.91
CA ARG A 62 -6.49 -4.57 -6.30
C ARG A 62 -5.37 -3.75 -6.96
N TRP A 63 -5.31 -2.45 -6.70
CA TRP A 63 -4.23 -1.59 -7.20
C TRP A 63 -2.86 -2.09 -6.72
N CYS A 64 -2.74 -2.41 -5.43
CA CYS A 64 -1.49 -2.92 -4.85
C CYS A 64 -1.08 -4.28 -5.44
N GLN A 65 -2.05 -5.16 -5.74
CA GLN A 65 -1.78 -6.42 -6.44
C GLN A 65 -1.30 -6.18 -7.87
N ALA A 66 -1.93 -5.23 -8.59
CA ALA A 66 -1.58 -4.91 -9.96
C ALA A 66 -0.17 -4.28 -10.10
N THR A 67 0.29 -3.57 -9.07
CA THR A 67 1.61 -2.92 -9.05
C THR A 67 2.70 -3.73 -8.36
N ASN A 68 2.38 -4.93 -7.85
CA ASN A 68 3.28 -5.72 -7.00
C ASN A 68 3.84 -4.91 -5.81
N VAL A 69 2.98 -4.14 -5.14
CA VAL A 69 3.33 -3.42 -3.89
C VAL A 69 2.54 -4.01 -2.71
N PRO A 70 2.75 -5.29 -2.35
CA PRO A 70 2.02 -5.96 -1.27
C PRO A 70 2.35 -5.38 0.12
N GLU A 71 3.54 -4.81 0.34
CA GLU A 71 4.00 -4.29 1.63
C GLU A 71 3.15 -3.12 2.11
N PHE A 72 2.65 -2.31 1.18
CA PHE A 72 1.75 -1.21 1.50
C PHE A 72 0.36 -1.70 1.89
N LEU A 73 -0.14 -2.77 1.25
CA LEU A 73 -1.39 -3.40 1.63
C LEU A 73 -1.28 -4.11 2.99
N ALA A 74 -0.12 -4.71 3.30
CA ALA A 74 0.16 -5.26 4.62
C ALA A 74 0.22 -4.18 5.71
N ALA A 75 0.87 -3.04 5.44
CA ALA A 75 0.88 -1.89 6.35
C ALA A 75 -0.52 -1.29 6.53
N LEU A 76 -1.32 -1.23 5.46
CA LEU A 76 -2.68 -0.69 5.45
C LEU A 76 -3.70 -1.61 6.15
N LEU A 77 -3.63 -2.93 5.93
CA LEU A 77 -4.61 -3.90 6.42
C LEU A 77 -4.27 -4.43 7.81
N CYS A 78 -3.00 -4.56 8.15
CA CYS A 78 -2.62 -5.16 9.43
C CYS A 78 -2.36 -4.12 10.52
N GLY A 79 -2.29 -2.82 10.20
CA GLY A 79 -1.90 -1.79 11.16
C GLY A 79 -0.55 -2.09 11.81
N VAL A 80 0.29 -2.89 11.15
CA VAL A 80 1.53 -3.41 11.72
C VAL A 80 2.55 -2.29 11.69
N ASP A 81 2.94 -1.86 12.87
CA ASP A 81 4.01 -0.91 13.08
C ASP A 81 5.30 -1.45 12.44
N VAL A 82 5.98 -0.62 11.65
CA VAL A 82 7.24 -0.98 10.98
C VAL A 82 8.29 -1.47 11.98
N ASN A 83 8.27 -0.95 13.22
CA ASN A 83 9.13 -1.41 14.30
C ASN A 83 8.78 -2.85 14.72
N THR A 84 7.51 -3.26 14.67
CA THR A 84 7.12 -4.66 14.91
C THR A 84 7.70 -5.57 13.84
N VAL A 85 7.65 -5.18 12.56
CA VAL A 85 8.26 -5.97 11.46
C VAL A 85 9.77 -6.12 11.68
N ILE A 86 10.46 -5.02 11.98
CA ILE A 86 11.90 -5.04 12.26
C ILE A 86 12.21 -5.91 13.48
N HIS A 87 11.41 -5.83 14.53
CA HIS A 87 11.60 -6.62 15.74
C HIS A 87 11.41 -8.12 15.47
N THR A 88 10.38 -8.50 14.70
CA THR A 88 10.15 -9.90 14.31
C THR A 88 11.30 -10.44 13.46
N LEU A 89 11.78 -9.68 12.48
CA LEU A 89 12.93 -10.06 11.65
C LEU A 89 14.21 -10.19 12.49
N THR A 90 14.45 -9.25 13.39
CA THR A 90 15.60 -9.27 14.32
C THR A 90 15.55 -10.49 15.26
N THR A 91 14.36 -10.80 15.78
CA THR A 91 14.15 -11.96 16.67
C THR A 91 14.39 -13.28 15.93
N LEU A 92 13.91 -13.41 14.70
CA LEU A 92 14.12 -14.61 13.88
C LEU A 92 15.61 -14.80 13.53
N MET A 93 16.32 -13.72 13.20
CA MET A 93 17.77 -13.77 12.97
C MET A 93 18.57 -14.09 14.23
N GLY A 94 18.22 -13.49 15.36
CA GLY A 94 18.87 -13.77 16.65
C GLY A 94 18.70 -15.23 17.08
N GLY A 95 17.49 -15.78 16.93
CA GLY A 95 17.23 -17.20 17.20
C GLY A 95 18.03 -18.16 16.31
N PHE A 96 18.20 -17.82 15.02
CA PHE A 96 19.05 -18.59 14.11
C PHE A 96 20.53 -18.56 14.50
N ILE A 97 21.05 -17.41 14.93
CA ILE A 97 22.44 -17.27 15.38
C ILE A 97 22.68 -18.09 16.66
N THR A 98 21.75 -18.08 17.61
CA THR A 98 21.85 -18.90 18.82
C THR A 98 21.74 -20.39 18.51
N TYR A 99 20.87 -20.80 17.59
CA TYR A 99 20.72 -22.20 17.17
C TYR A 99 21.97 -22.75 16.45
N ILE A 100 22.68 -21.93 15.68
CA ILE A 100 23.91 -22.35 14.98
C ILE A 100 25.14 -22.37 15.92
N ASN A 101 25.10 -21.64 17.05
CA ASN A 101 26.18 -21.60 18.05
C ASN A 101 26.03 -22.63 19.21
N PHE A 102 25.09 -23.57 19.10
CA PHE A 102 24.89 -24.68 20.03
C PHE A 102 25.22 -26.01 19.32
#